data_AF-A0A7G7W2X6-F1
#
_entry.id   AF-A0A7G7W2X6-F1
#
_cell.length_a   1.000
_cell.length_b   1.000
_cell.length_c   1.000
_cell.angle_alpha   90.00
_cell.angle_beta   90.00
_cell.angle_gamma   90.00
#
_symmetry.space_group_name_H-M   'P 1'
#
loop_
_entity.id
_entity.type
_entity.pdbx_description
1 polymer ?
#
loop_
_entity_poly.entity_id
_entity_poly.type
_entity_poly.pdbx_seq_one_letter_code
_entity_poly.pdbx_strand_id
1 'polypeptide(L)'
;MAENKPVFSLSDQAKCLQREVRMRFAVYPGKVASEKSTFTQADMDREIGLMEAAADTVGKMAKNGLFRELYNTLATARTLSHEELTSEIARVQQRANQFTTDGNLLSAQNECVKLAGLTLRLAELIGELTAKPQADAHEASAPASALPVIPATAAASSAGTEAASVEQKQEIMRLLNHPAVARSEKTKTLLNINRLTPEKATAQIERLNGLIAEHEGPTTYRKAS
;
A
#
# COMPACT_ATOMS: atom_id res chain seq x y z
N MET A 1 -2.71 17.58 23.60
CA MET A 1 -2.52 16.47 22.65
C MET A 1 -3.27 15.27 23.22
N ALA A 2 -4.32 14.79 22.55
CA ALA A 2 -5.07 13.64 23.02
C ALA A 2 -4.20 12.38 22.84
N GLU A 3 -3.86 11.70 23.93
CA GLU A 3 -3.21 10.38 23.86
C GLU A 3 -4.13 9.44 23.10
N ASN A 4 -3.70 9.05 21.89
CA ASN A 4 -4.38 8.07 21.07
C ASN A 4 -4.19 6.69 21.71
N LYS A 5 -4.96 6.41 22.78
CA LYS A 5 -4.88 5.13 23.49
C LYS A 5 -5.39 4.04 22.56
N PRO A 6 -4.59 2.98 22.28
CA PRO A 6 -5.08 1.87 21.49
C PRO A 6 -6.30 1.24 22.17
N VAL A 7 -7.38 1.10 21.42
CA VAL A 7 -8.70 0.64 21.91
C VAL A 7 -8.61 -0.77 22.53
N PHE A 8 -7.65 -1.60 22.08
CA PHE A 8 -7.38 -2.92 22.63
C PHE A 8 -5.88 -3.24 22.60
N SER A 9 -5.35 -3.80 23.68
CA SER A 9 -3.97 -4.31 23.70
C SER A 9 -3.83 -5.51 22.76
N LEU A 10 -2.62 -5.81 22.27
CA LEU A 10 -2.38 -7.01 21.45
C LEU A 10 -2.72 -8.31 22.18
N SER A 11 -2.56 -8.35 23.50
CA SER A 11 -3.00 -9.49 24.30
C SER A 11 -4.51 -9.65 24.24
N ASP A 12 -5.26 -8.55 24.28
CA ASP A 12 -6.72 -8.59 24.19
C ASP A 12 -7.18 -8.92 22.77
N GLN A 13 -6.49 -8.43 21.74
CA GLN A 13 -6.73 -8.81 20.35
C GLN A 13 -6.51 -10.33 20.14
N ALA A 14 -5.44 -10.90 20.69
CA ALA A 14 -5.20 -12.35 20.64
C ALA A 14 -6.32 -13.14 21.33
N LYS A 15 -6.77 -12.70 22.52
CA LYS A 15 -7.90 -13.31 23.23
C LYS A 15 -9.21 -13.22 22.44
N CYS A 16 -9.48 -12.07 21.82
CA CYS A 16 -10.65 -11.88 20.96
C CYS A 16 -10.61 -12.83 19.76
N LEU A 17 -9.45 -12.97 19.11
CA LEU A 17 -9.30 -13.89 17.98
C LEU A 17 -9.48 -15.35 18.40
N GLN A 18 -8.89 -15.76 19.54
CA GLN A 18 -9.08 -17.11 20.09
C GLN A 18 -10.54 -17.39 20.45
N ARG A 19 -11.25 -16.40 20.99
CA ARG A 19 -12.69 -16.53 21.26
C ARG A 19 -13.48 -16.71 19.97
N GLU A 20 -13.16 -15.94 18.93
CA GLU A 20 -13.81 -16.05 17.62
C GLU A 20 -13.57 -17.43 16.99
N VAL A 21 -12.33 -17.93 17.02
CA VAL A 21 -11.98 -19.29 16.58
C VAL A 21 -12.81 -20.34 17.32
N ARG A 22 -12.94 -20.24 18.65
CA ARG A 22 -13.76 -21.15 19.45
C ARG A 22 -15.24 -21.06 19.10
N MET A 23 -15.79 -19.86 18.87
CA MET A 23 -17.19 -19.71 18.46
C MET A 23 -17.43 -20.32 17.08
N ARG A 24 -16.49 -20.14 16.16
CA ARG A 24 -16.52 -20.72 14.82
C ARG A 24 -16.55 -22.24 14.88
N PHE A 25 -15.67 -22.87 15.64
CA PHE A 25 -15.73 -24.33 15.89
C PHE A 25 -17.10 -24.80 16.39
N ALA A 26 -17.77 -24.02 17.25
CA ALA A 26 -19.07 -24.38 17.81
C ALA A 26 -20.24 -24.21 16.83
N VAL A 27 -20.18 -23.22 15.92
CA VAL A 27 -21.29 -22.85 15.01
C VAL A 27 -21.23 -23.58 13.68
N TYR A 28 -20.03 -23.88 13.18
CA TYR A 28 -19.83 -24.35 11.81
C TYR A 28 -20.38 -25.75 11.46
N PRO A 29 -20.41 -26.75 12.37
CA PRO A 29 -20.95 -28.07 12.05
C PRO A 29 -22.39 -28.04 11.52
N GLY A 30 -23.18 -27.02 11.89
CA GLY A 30 -24.57 -26.86 11.45
C GLY A 30 -24.77 -26.19 10.09
N LYS A 31 -23.77 -25.47 9.55
CA LYS A 31 -23.93 -24.65 8.33
C LYS A 31 -23.51 -25.34 7.03
N VAL A 32 -22.59 -26.31 7.08
CA VAL A 32 -22.14 -27.07 5.89
C VAL A 32 -23.20 -28.02 5.38
N ALA A 33 -24.14 -28.41 6.23
CA ALA A 33 -25.28 -29.25 5.85
C ALA A 33 -26.28 -28.56 4.92
N SER A 34 -26.12 -27.27 4.62
CA SER A 34 -26.96 -26.59 3.63
C SER A 34 -26.45 -26.91 2.22
N GLU A 35 -27.28 -27.59 1.42
CA GLU A 35 -27.01 -27.98 0.02
C GLU A 35 -26.63 -26.82 -0.92
N LYS A 36 -26.79 -25.55 -0.48
CA LYS A 36 -26.46 -24.36 -1.24
C LYS A 36 -25.11 -23.71 -0.89
N SER A 37 -24.36 -24.26 0.07
CA SER A 37 -23.06 -23.72 0.45
C SER A 37 -21.98 -24.21 -0.52
N THR A 38 -21.29 -23.28 -1.19
CA THR A 38 -20.07 -23.57 -1.96
C THR A 38 -18.86 -23.85 -1.07
N PHE A 39 -19.00 -23.64 0.25
CA PHE A 39 -17.92 -23.79 1.22
C PHE A 39 -17.96 -25.18 1.83
N THR A 40 -16.89 -25.96 1.64
CA THR A 40 -16.80 -27.34 2.15
C THR A 40 -16.35 -27.36 3.60
N GLN A 41 -16.58 -28.48 4.30
CA GLN A 41 -16.06 -28.68 5.66
C GLN A 41 -14.53 -28.51 5.71
N ALA A 42 -13.83 -29.04 4.70
CA ALA A 42 -12.37 -28.94 4.61
C ALA A 42 -11.87 -27.49 4.45
N ASP A 43 -12.62 -26.64 3.73
CA ASP A 43 -12.27 -25.22 3.59
C ASP A 43 -12.43 -24.47 4.92
N MET A 44 -13.45 -24.81 5.71
CA MET A 44 -13.63 -24.23 7.04
C MET A 44 -12.55 -24.71 8.01
N ASP A 45 -12.23 -26.01 8.02
CA ASP A 45 -11.18 -26.53 8.89
C ASP A 45 -9.83 -25.87 8.57
N ARG A 46 -9.56 -25.61 7.28
CA ARG A 46 -8.40 -24.83 6.83
C ARG A 46 -8.46 -23.38 7.32
N GLU A 47 -9.59 -22.70 7.16
CA GLU A 47 -9.77 -21.31 7.62
C GLU A 47 -9.56 -21.20 9.13
N ILE A 48 -10.17 -22.10 9.90
CA ILE A 48 -10.05 -22.16 11.35
C ILE A 48 -8.59 -22.41 11.76
N GLY A 49 -7.90 -23.34 11.11
CA GLY A 49 -6.47 -23.60 11.36
C GLY A 49 -5.59 -22.38 11.06
N LEU A 50 -5.88 -21.63 9.99
CA LEU A 50 -5.18 -20.38 9.70
C LEU A 50 -5.44 -19.31 10.76
N MET A 51 -6.69 -19.18 11.21
CA MET A 51 -7.06 -18.24 12.27
C MET A 51 -6.40 -18.60 13.61
N GLU A 52 -6.34 -19.89 13.96
CA GLU A 52 -5.68 -20.36 15.18
C GLU A 52 -4.17 -20.10 15.13
N ALA A 53 -3.51 -20.43 14.01
CA ALA A 53 -2.10 -20.11 13.80
C ALA A 53 -1.82 -18.60 13.89
N ALA A 54 -2.73 -17.76 13.37
CA ALA A 54 -2.64 -16.32 13.50
C ALA A 54 -2.80 -15.88 14.97
N ALA A 55 -3.77 -16.42 15.70
CA ALA A 55 -3.99 -16.14 17.12
C ALA A 55 -2.74 -16.45 17.96
N ASP A 56 -2.14 -17.62 17.72
CA ASP A 56 -0.93 -18.06 18.39
C ASP A 56 0.27 -17.18 18.06
N THR A 57 0.39 -16.77 16.80
CA THR A 57 1.46 -15.87 16.37
C THR A 57 1.31 -14.52 17.07
N VAL A 58 0.10 -13.94 17.09
CA VAL A 58 -0.17 -12.68 17.82
C VAL A 58 0.07 -12.85 19.32
N GLY A 59 -0.34 -13.97 19.91
CA GLY A 59 -0.08 -14.30 21.31
C GLY A 59 1.40 -14.41 21.65
N LYS A 60 2.20 -15.06 20.79
CA LYS A 60 3.66 -15.14 20.93
C LYS A 60 4.30 -13.75 20.79
N MET A 61 3.89 -12.95 19.81
CA MET A 61 4.39 -11.59 19.64
C MET A 61 4.06 -10.69 20.84
N ALA A 62 2.87 -10.85 21.44
CA ALA A 62 2.49 -10.14 22.66
C ALA A 62 3.34 -10.55 23.86
N LYS A 63 3.62 -11.85 24.03
CA LYS A 63 4.45 -12.39 25.13
C LYS A 63 5.92 -12.00 25.00
N ASN A 64 6.45 -12.05 23.79
CA ASN A 64 7.87 -11.78 23.53
C ASN A 64 8.19 -10.27 23.56
N GLY A 65 7.17 -9.41 23.69
CA GLY A 65 7.37 -7.96 23.76
C GLY A 65 7.83 -7.33 22.45
N LEU A 66 7.91 -8.09 21.35
CA LEU A 66 8.42 -7.61 20.06
C LEU A 66 7.64 -6.40 19.53
N PHE A 67 6.32 -6.35 19.73
CA PHE A 67 5.54 -5.17 19.38
C PHE A 67 5.89 -3.96 20.23
N ARG A 68 6.08 -4.15 21.54
CA ARG A 68 6.49 -3.06 22.42
C ARG A 68 7.86 -2.54 22.01
N GLU A 69 8.78 -3.44 21.66
CA GLU A 69 10.09 -3.07 21.10
C GLU A 69 9.93 -2.30 19.80
N LEU A 70 9.15 -2.78 18.83
CA LEU A 70 8.87 -2.09 17.58
C LEU A 70 8.29 -0.69 17.80
N TYR A 71 7.29 -0.56 18.67
CA TYR A 71 6.67 0.74 18.99
C TYR A 71 7.65 1.69 19.68
N ASN A 72 8.47 1.18 20.61
CA ASN A 72 9.51 1.97 21.26
C ASN A 72 10.57 2.41 20.25
N THR A 73 11.02 1.51 19.36
CA THR A 73 11.97 1.84 18.30
C THR A 73 11.38 2.87 17.34
N LEU A 74 10.11 2.75 16.97
CA LEU A 74 9.42 3.75 16.14
C LEU A 74 9.35 5.11 16.84
N ALA A 75 9.04 5.12 18.15
CA ALA A 75 9.01 6.35 18.95
C ALA A 75 10.39 7.03 19.00
N THR A 76 11.46 6.26 19.20
CA THR A 76 12.84 6.77 19.12
C THR A 76 13.20 7.22 17.70
N ALA A 77 12.79 6.48 16.67
CA ALA A 77 13.06 6.80 15.27
C ALA A 77 12.46 8.15 14.86
N ARG A 78 11.32 8.54 15.46
CA ARG A 78 10.68 9.83 15.23
C ARG A 78 11.49 11.03 15.74
N THR A 79 12.42 10.82 16.66
CA THR A 79 13.31 11.90 17.14
C THR A 79 14.59 12.03 16.32
N LEU A 80 14.86 11.10 15.40
CA LEU A 80 16.06 11.12 14.56
C LEU A 80 15.85 12.00 13.34
N SER A 81 16.92 12.69 12.91
CA SER A 81 16.99 13.29 11.58
C SER A 81 17.01 12.21 10.49
N HIS A 82 16.77 12.60 9.24
CA HIS A 82 16.80 11.66 8.10
C HIS A 82 18.19 11.00 7.94
N GLU A 83 19.28 11.77 8.12
CA GLU A 83 20.64 11.24 8.03
C GLU A 83 20.93 10.24 9.14
N GLU A 84 20.55 10.56 10.39
CA GLU A 84 20.70 9.63 11.52
C GLU A 84 19.84 8.37 11.33
N LEU A 85 18.61 8.52 10.83
CA LEU A 85 17.71 7.40 10.58
C LEU A 85 18.30 6.42 9.55
N THR A 86 18.81 6.95 8.43
CA THR A 86 19.43 6.11 7.39
C THR A 86 20.72 5.45 7.86
N SER A 87 21.55 6.15 8.64
CA SER A 87 22.73 5.57 9.28
C SER A 87 22.36 4.44 10.25
N GLU A 88 21.33 4.65 11.07
CA GLU A 88 20.90 3.64 12.06
C GLU A 88 20.26 2.43 11.39
N ILE A 89 19.51 2.59 10.30
CA ILE A 89 19.02 1.49 9.47
C ILE A 89 20.18 0.62 8.97
N ALA A 90 21.24 1.24 8.44
CA ALA A 90 22.41 0.50 7.96
C ALA A 90 23.12 -0.26 9.08
N ARG A 91 23.28 0.35 10.26
CA ARG A 91 23.88 -0.30 11.43
C ARG A 91 23.07 -1.48 11.94
N VAL A 92 21.75 -1.31 12.09
CA VAL A 92 20.84 -2.39 12.53
C VAL A 92 20.87 -3.53 11.53
N GLN A 93 20.83 -3.24 10.23
CA GLN A 93 20.94 -4.27 9.18
C GLN A 93 22.26 -5.06 9.28
N GLN A 94 23.38 -4.36 9.49
CA GLN A 94 24.68 -5.01 9.64
C GLN A 94 24.71 -5.93 10.87
N ARG A 95 24.18 -5.48 12.02
CA ARG A 95 24.08 -6.31 13.23
C ARG A 95 23.18 -7.51 13.04
N ALA A 96 22.03 -7.35 12.38
CA ALA A 96 21.12 -8.46 12.07
C ALA A 96 21.80 -9.54 11.22
N ASN A 97 22.56 -9.11 10.19
CA ASN A 97 23.33 -10.02 9.34
C ASN A 97 24.41 -10.75 10.17
N GLN A 98 25.12 -10.04 11.06
CA GLN A 98 26.13 -10.63 11.94
C GLN A 98 25.53 -11.68 12.88
N PHE A 99 24.41 -11.39 13.53
CA PHE A 99 23.76 -12.38 14.41
C PHE A 99 23.27 -13.61 13.64
N THR A 100 22.88 -13.44 12.38
CA THR A 100 22.50 -14.54 11.50
C THR A 100 23.71 -15.42 11.17
N THR A 101 24.86 -14.82 10.84
CA THR A 101 26.11 -15.58 10.60
C THR A 101 26.62 -16.29 11.84
N ASP A 102 26.41 -15.70 13.01
CA ASP A 102 26.83 -16.26 14.30
C ASP A 102 25.87 -17.35 14.83
N GLY A 103 24.77 -17.63 14.11
CA GLY A 103 23.74 -18.59 14.51
C GLY A 103 22.86 -18.12 15.67
N ASN A 104 22.97 -16.86 16.09
CA ASN A 104 22.15 -16.29 17.15
C ASN A 104 20.82 -15.74 16.58
N LEU A 105 19.92 -16.65 16.26
CA LEU A 105 18.64 -16.34 15.62
C LEU A 105 17.73 -15.43 16.46
N LEU A 106 17.81 -15.52 17.80
CA LEU A 106 17.00 -14.69 18.69
C LEU A 106 17.44 -13.21 18.61
N SER A 107 18.75 -12.95 18.67
CA SER A 107 19.28 -11.59 18.52
C SER A 107 19.05 -11.04 17.11
N ALA A 108 19.18 -11.89 16.08
CA ALA A 108 18.85 -11.52 14.71
C ALA A 108 17.38 -11.11 14.59
N GLN A 109 16.46 -11.86 15.20
CA GLN A 109 15.04 -11.54 15.24
C GLN A 109 14.78 -10.17 15.87
N ASN A 110 15.42 -9.85 16.99
CA ASN A 110 15.25 -8.56 17.66
C ASN A 110 15.76 -7.39 16.79
N GLU A 111 16.92 -7.53 16.15
CA GLU A 111 17.40 -6.48 15.23
C GLU A 111 16.49 -6.33 14.01
N CYS A 112 15.90 -7.40 13.48
CA CYS A 112 14.90 -7.32 12.42
C CYS A 112 13.64 -6.54 12.87
N VAL A 113 13.20 -6.70 14.11
CA VAL A 113 12.07 -5.92 14.66
C VAL A 113 12.42 -4.43 14.78
N LYS A 114 13.64 -4.10 15.19
CA LYS A 114 14.12 -2.70 15.20
C LYS A 114 14.17 -2.11 13.79
N LEU A 115 14.68 -2.89 12.84
CA LEU A 115 14.73 -2.50 11.43
C LEU A 115 13.33 -2.20 10.88
N ALA A 116 12.33 -3.02 11.23
CA ALA A 116 10.95 -2.79 10.86
C ALA A 116 10.41 -1.45 11.42
N GLY A 117 10.74 -1.12 12.68
CA GLY A 117 10.38 0.18 13.27
C GLY A 117 11.01 1.38 12.55
N LEU A 118 12.31 1.29 12.23
CA LEU A 118 13.03 2.37 11.53
C LEU A 118 12.54 2.55 10.07
N THR A 119 12.31 1.45 9.36
CA THR A 119 11.81 1.48 7.98
C THR A 119 10.37 2.00 7.91
N LEU A 120 9.53 1.72 8.91
CA LEU A 120 8.21 2.32 9.03
C LEU A 120 8.31 3.84 9.16
N ARG A 121 9.23 4.37 9.98
CA ARG A 121 9.43 5.83 10.07
C ARG A 121 9.90 6.43 8.74
N LEU A 122 10.80 5.75 8.03
CA LEU A 122 11.23 6.19 6.71
C LEU A 122 10.05 6.27 5.73
N ALA A 123 9.16 5.28 5.75
CA ALA A 123 7.93 5.29 4.94
C ALA A 123 6.98 6.43 5.34
N GLU A 124 6.81 6.72 6.63
CA GLU A 124 6.05 7.89 7.11
C GLU A 124 6.63 9.20 6.56
N LEU A 125 7.95 9.38 6.62
CA LEU A 125 8.63 10.57 6.08
C LEU A 125 8.43 10.72 4.56
N ILE A 126 8.54 9.63 3.80
CA ILE A 126 8.25 9.63 2.36
C ILE A 126 6.79 9.99 2.10
N GLY A 127 5.86 9.49 2.91
CA GLY A 127 4.44 9.86 2.87
C GLY A 127 4.21 11.35 3.15
N GLU A 128 4.87 11.91 4.16
CA GLU A 128 4.80 13.34 4.49
C GLU A 128 5.32 14.22 3.33
N LEU A 129 6.42 13.81 2.69
CA LEU A 129 7.00 14.52 1.54
C LEU A 129 6.13 14.44 0.28
N THR A 130 5.43 13.33 0.07
CA THR A 130 4.55 13.13 -1.09
C THR A 130 3.16 13.75 -0.89
N ALA A 131 2.70 13.87 0.35
CA ALA A 131 1.40 14.47 0.68
C ALA A 131 1.42 16.00 0.75
N LYS A 132 2.59 16.63 0.96
CA LYS A 132 2.70 18.08 0.97
C LYS A 132 2.79 18.58 -0.49
N PRO A 133 1.77 19.29 -1.01
CA PRO A 133 1.92 19.93 -2.31
C PRO A 133 3.06 20.95 -2.20
N GLN A 134 3.98 20.88 -3.14
CA GLN A 134 5.09 21.80 -3.31
C GLN A 134 4.54 23.18 -3.73
N ALA A 135 3.85 23.85 -2.81
CA ALA A 135 3.57 25.27 -2.89
C ALA A 135 4.87 26.01 -2.53
N ASP A 136 5.27 26.94 -3.38
CA ASP A 136 6.45 27.81 -3.29
C ASP A 136 7.78 27.21 -3.78
N ALA A 137 7.82 26.88 -5.08
CA ALA A 137 9.06 27.05 -5.83
C ALA A 137 9.21 28.54 -6.19
N HIS A 138 9.95 29.26 -5.34
CA HIS A 138 10.45 30.59 -5.66
C HIS A 138 11.30 30.55 -6.94
N GLU A 139 10.98 31.43 -7.88
CA GLU A 139 11.90 31.89 -8.93
C GLU A 139 13.18 32.42 -8.28
N ALA A 140 14.33 31.82 -8.62
CA ALA A 140 15.63 32.44 -8.43
C ALA A 140 16.47 32.21 -9.68
N SER A 141 16.76 33.33 -10.32
CA SER A 141 17.59 33.54 -11.50
C SER A 141 18.98 32.89 -11.41
N ALA A 142 19.51 32.50 -12.58
CA ALA A 142 20.82 31.91 -12.82
C ALA A 142 22.01 32.80 -12.37
N PRO A 143 23.25 32.26 -12.37
CA PRO A 143 24.04 32.36 -13.60
C PRO A 143 24.85 31.11 -13.98
N ALA A 144 25.22 31.11 -15.25
CA ALA A 144 25.90 30.08 -16.01
C ALA A 144 27.27 29.65 -15.46
N SER A 145 27.58 28.36 -15.62
CA SER A 145 28.94 27.86 -15.71
C SER A 145 29.03 26.77 -16.79
N ALA A 146 30.12 26.78 -17.54
CA ALA A 146 30.21 26.32 -18.92
C ALA A 146 30.93 24.96 -19.09
N LEU A 147 30.44 24.19 -20.10
CA LEU A 147 31.12 23.19 -20.96
C LEU A 147 31.49 21.79 -20.38
N PRO A 148 31.62 20.71 -21.21
CA PRO A 148 31.63 20.68 -22.68
C PRO A 148 30.60 19.74 -23.38
N VAL A 149 30.40 20.05 -24.66
CA VAL A 149 29.63 19.36 -25.71
C VAL A 149 30.39 18.14 -26.25
N ILE A 150 29.72 16.98 -26.37
CA ILE A 150 29.89 15.98 -27.47
C ILE A 150 28.57 15.16 -27.58
N PRO A 151 28.22 14.56 -28.73
CA PRO A 151 27.41 15.15 -29.79
C PRO A 151 25.99 14.54 -29.89
N ALA A 152 25.15 15.23 -30.65
CA ALA A 152 23.85 14.78 -31.10
C ALA A 152 23.87 13.38 -31.73
N THR A 153 22.98 12.51 -31.26
CA THR A 153 22.31 11.54 -32.12
C THR A 153 20.82 11.84 -32.11
N ALA A 154 20.46 12.90 -32.84
CA ALA A 154 19.13 12.98 -33.41
C ALA A 154 19.07 11.93 -34.53
N ALA A 155 18.40 10.81 -34.25
CA ALA A 155 17.80 9.98 -35.27
C ALA A 155 16.29 10.15 -35.16
N ALA A 156 15.81 11.18 -35.87
CA ALA A 156 14.42 11.38 -36.17
C ALA A 156 13.88 10.21 -37.01
N SER A 157 12.71 9.70 -36.62
CA SER A 157 11.68 9.06 -37.46
C SER A 157 10.56 8.66 -36.49
N SER A 158 9.30 9.05 -36.63
CA SER A 158 8.59 9.70 -37.72
C SER A 158 7.14 9.95 -37.26
N ALA A 159 6.48 10.85 -37.98
CA ALA A 159 5.03 11.10 -37.99
C ALA A 159 4.48 11.96 -36.85
N GLY A 160 4.23 13.22 -37.20
CA GLY A 160 3.39 14.13 -36.46
C GLY A 160 2.05 13.49 -36.15
N THR A 161 1.73 13.45 -34.88
CA THR A 161 0.35 13.44 -34.43
C THR A 161 0.38 14.26 -33.16
N GLU A 162 -0.31 15.38 -33.19
CA GLU A 162 -0.43 16.29 -32.06
C GLU A 162 -0.72 15.46 -30.80
N ALA A 163 0.07 15.64 -29.75
CA ALA A 163 -0.22 14.95 -28.49
C ALA A 163 -1.54 15.51 -27.93
N ALA A 164 -2.31 14.67 -27.24
CA ALA A 164 -3.57 15.07 -26.62
C ALA A 164 -3.38 16.32 -25.73
N SER A 165 -4.37 17.21 -25.75
CA SER A 165 -4.37 18.44 -24.96
C SER A 165 -4.23 18.13 -23.47
N VAL A 166 -3.65 19.06 -22.72
CA VAL A 166 -3.51 18.96 -21.26
C VAL A 166 -4.87 18.76 -20.59
N GLU A 167 -5.91 19.43 -21.09
CA GLU A 167 -7.28 19.31 -20.59
C GLU A 167 -7.85 17.89 -20.80
N GLN A 168 -7.58 17.29 -21.98
CA GLN A 168 -8.03 15.93 -22.29
C GLN A 168 -7.33 14.89 -21.38
N LYS A 169 -6.05 15.10 -21.08
CA LYS A 169 -5.31 14.21 -20.16
C LYS A 169 -5.83 14.34 -18.73
N GLN A 170 -6.15 15.54 -18.28
CA GLN A 170 -6.74 15.76 -16.97
C GLN A 170 -8.12 15.10 -16.84
N GLU A 171 -8.97 15.22 -17.86
CA GLU A 171 -10.29 14.58 -17.86
C GLU A 171 -10.18 13.05 -17.86
N ILE A 172 -9.26 12.48 -18.63
CA ILE A 172 -8.98 11.03 -18.59
C ILE A 172 -8.54 10.61 -17.18
N MET A 173 -7.62 11.34 -16.53
CA MET A 173 -7.20 11.02 -15.16
C MET A 173 -8.35 11.10 -14.16
N ARG A 174 -9.24 12.08 -14.30
CA ARG A 174 -10.44 12.24 -13.47
C ARG A 174 -11.37 11.03 -13.63
N LEU A 175 -11.66 10.60 -14.86
CA LEU A 175 -12.53 9.45 -15.14
C LEU A 175 -11.90 8.12 -14.72
N LEU A 176 -10.58 7.96 -14.86
CA LEU A 176 -9.87 6.76 -14.40
C LEU A 176 -9.92 6.58 -12.87
N ASN A 177 -10.11 7.65 -12.09
CA ASN A 177 -10.25 7.56 -10.64
C ASN A 177 -11.60 6.97 -10.18
N HIS A 178 -12.56 6.76 -11.09
CA HIS A 178 -13.86 6.17 -10.77
C HIS A 178 -13.75 4.68 -10.35
N PRO A 179 -14.52 4.19 -9.36
CA PRO A 179 -14.48 2.79 -8.92
C PRO A 179 -14.94 1.79 -10.00
N ALA A 180 -15.77 2.23 -10.94
CA ALA A 180 -16.25 1.40 -12.05
C ALA A 180 -15.13 0.97 -13.01
N VAL A 181 -14.02 1.72 -13.06
CA VAL A 181 -12.92 1.44 -13.99
C VAL A 181 -11.97 0.40 -13.37
N ALA A 182 -11.71 -0.69 -14.10
CA ALA A 182 -10.84 -1.76 -13.64
C ALA A 182 -9.39 -1.30 -13.48
N ARG A 183 -8.71 -1.80 -12.44
CA ARG A 183 -7.30 -1.44 -12.12
C ARG A 183 -6.34 -1.67 -13.29
N SER A 184 -6.53 -2.73 -14.07
CA SER A 184 -5.73 -3.04 -15.25
C SER A 184 -5.84 -1.97 -16.34
N GLU A 185 -7.03 -1.42 -16.57
CA GLU A 185 -7.27 -0.35 -17.53
C GLU A 185 -6.72 1.00 -17.04
N LYS A 186 -6.77 1.27 -15.73
CA LYS A 186 -6.12 2.44 -15.12
C LYS A 186 -4.62 2.45 -15.40
N THR A 187 -3.93 1.37 -15.07
CA THR A 187 -2.48 1.27 -15.27
C THR A 187 -2.10 1.39 -16.75
N LYS A 188 -2.84 0.72 -17.66
CA LYS A 188 -2.56 0.75 -19.10
C LYS A 188 -2.73 2.16 -19.70
N THR A 189 -3.76 2.87 -19.29
CA THR A 189 -4.05 4.22 -19.80
C THR A 189 -3.06 5.24 -19.25
N LEU A 190 -2.70 5.15 -17.97
CA LEU A 190 -1.68 6.02 -17.35
C LEU A 190 -0.31 5.85 -18.00
N LEU A 191 0.11 4.63 -18.32
CA LEU A 191 1.39 4.38 -19.00
C LEU A 191 1.46 5.00 -20.42
N ASN A 192 0.32 5.10 -21.11
CA ASN A 192 0.24 5.58 -22.48
C ASN A 192 -0.29 7.02 -22.61
N ILE A 193 -0.60 7.69 -21.49
CA ILE A 193 -1.29 8.99 -21.50
C ILE A 193 -0.52 10.08 -22.25
N ASN A 194 0.81 10.03 -22.19
CA ASN A 194 1.69 10.97 -22.90
C ASN A 194 1.85 10.67 -24.39
N ARG A 195 1.41 9.49 -24.84
CA ARG A 195 1.48 9.04 -26.24
C ARG A 195 0.11 9.02 -26.93
N LEU A 196 -0.94 9.49 -26.25
CA LEU A 196 -2.27 9.61 -26.83
C LEU A 196 -2.35 10.82 -27.78
N THR A 197 -3.02 10.60 -28.90
CA THR A 197 -3.42 11.63 -29.87
C THR A 197 -4.77 12.20 -29.46
N PRO A 198 -5.15 13.44 -29.87
CA PRO A 198 -6.41 14.06 -29.43
C PRO A 198 -7.64 13.22 -29.78
N GLU A 199 -7.67 12.59 -30.96
CA GLU A 199 -8.75 11.71 -31.40
C GLU A 199 -8.86 10.43 -30.56
N LYS A 200 -7.73 9.87 -30.14
CA LYS A 200 -7.72 8.70 -29.25
C LYS A 200 -8.10 9.08 -27.82
N ALA A 201 -7.74 10.28 -27.39
CA ALA A 201 -8.11 10.80 -26.09
C ALA A 201 -9.62 11.02 -25.99
N THR A 202 -10.26 11.60 -27.01
CA THR A 202 -11.73 11.76 -27.05
C THR A 202 -12.44 10.40 -27.04
N ALA A 203 -12.02 9.46 -27.89
CA ALA A 203 -12.59 8.10 -27.90
C ALA A 203 -12.42 7.38 -26.55
N GLN A 204 -11.30 7.61 -25.86
CA GLN A 204 -11.05 7.05 -24.53
C GLN A 204 -11.95 7.69 -23.46
N ILE A 205 -12.18 9.01 -23.52
CA ILE A 205 -13.12 9.72 -22.64
C ILE A 205 -14.54 9.18 -22.83
N GLU A 206 -15.01 9.03 -24.07
CA GLU A 206 -16.33 8.46 -24.37
C GLU A 206 -16.48 7.03 -23.85
N ARG A 207 -15.47 6.18 -24.05
CA ARG A 207 -15.45 4.82 -23.51
C ARG A 207 -15.53 4.79 -21.98
N LEU A 208 -14.75 5.64 -21.31
CA LEU A 208 -14.75 5.71 -19.85
C LEU A 208 -16.09 6.23 -19.31
N ASN A 209 -16.68 7.23 -19.96
CA ASN A 209 -18.02 7.70 -19.63
C ASN A 209 -19.10 6.63 -19.83
N GLY A 210 -19.00 5.83 -20.90
CA GLY A 210 -19.91 4.70 -21.12
C GLY A 210 -19.83 3.64 -20.03
N LEU A 211 -18.61 3.25 -19.64
CA LEU A 211 -18.39 2.30 -18.54
C LEU A 211 -18.90 2.81 -17.19
N ILE A 212 -18.76 4.11 -16.94
CA ILE A 212 -19.30 4.75 -15.73
C ILE A 212 -20.83 4.75 -15.78
N ALA A 213 -21.43 5.12 -16.92
CA ALA A 213 -22.88 5.14 -17.09
C ALA A 213 -23.53 3.75 -16.98
N GLU A 214 -22.88 2.69 -17.47
CA GLU A 214 -23.33 1.30 -17.29
C GLU A 214 -23.29 0.85 -15.83
N HIS A 215 -22.25 1.27 -15.08
CA HIS A 215 -22.13 1.00 -13.66
C HIS A 215 -23.09 1.84 -12.80
N GLU A 216 -23.41 3.06 -13.22
CA GLU A 216 -24.38 3.97 -12.59
C GLU A 216 -25.80 3.81 -13.11
N GLY A 217 -26.10 2.72 -13.84
CA GLY A 217 -27.38 2.47 -14.51
C GLY A 217 -28.62 2.77 -13.65
N PRO A 218 -29.79 3.01 -14.28
CA PRO A 218 -30.97 3.57 -13.61
C PRO A 218 -31.34 2.74 -12.39
N THR A 219 -31.12 3.30 -11.20
CA THR A 219 -31.56 2.75 -9.92
C THR A 219 -33.09 2.91 -9.77
N THR A 220 -33.86 2.36 -10.72
CA THR A 220 -35.26 2.04 -10.46
C THR A 220 -35.30 0.80 -9.58
N TYR A 221 -35.15 1.01 -8.28
CA TYR A 221 -35.60 0.03 -7.29
C TYR A 221 -37.11 -0.15 -7.45
N ARG A 222 -37.52 -1.14 -8.24
CA ARG A 222 -38.87 -1.69 -8.14
C ARG A 222 -38.95 -2.34 -6.76
N LYS A 223 -39.49 -1.60 -5.79
CA LYS A 223 -39.89 -2.14 -4.48
C LYS A 223 -40.64 -3.44 -4.74
N ALA A 224 -40.06 -4.56 -4.31
CA ALA A 224 -40.78 -5.81 -4.24
C ALA A 224 -41.89 -5.64 -3.19
N SER A 225 -43.11 -5.48 -3.70
CA SER A 225 -44.37 -5.69 -2.98
C SER A 225 -44.82 -7.13 -3.20
#